data_AF-A0A699TUY3-F1
#
_entry.id   AF-A0A699TUY3-F1
#
_cell.length_a   1.000
_cell.length_b   1.000
_cell.length_c   1.000
_cell.angle_alpha   90.00
_cell.angle_beta   90.00
_cell.angle_gamma   90.00
#
_symmetry.space_group_name_H-M   'P 1'
#
loop_
_entity.id
_entity.type
_entity.pdbx_description
1 polymer ?
#
loop_
_entity_poly.entity_id
_entity_poly.type
_entity_poly.pdbx_seq_one_letter_code
_entity_poly.pdbx_strand_id
1 'polypeptide(L)'
;EDGKHTEFSVDDDGVVWFEDRLYVPSVHALREKVMTEAHSSPFTVHPGSTKMYRDLKQYFWWKGMKQDVATFVSKCMTCKQKAWGTRLKFSTTFHPQTDGQSDRTIQTLEDMLRACALE
;
A
#
# COMPACT_ATOMS: atom_id res chain seq x y z
N GLU A 1 -26.82 0.50 21.07
CA GLU A 1 -26.82 -0.36 19.89
C GLU A 1 -26.23 0.47 18.77
N ASP A 2 -24.91 0.38 18.58
CA ASP A 2 -24.17 1.29 17.72
C ASP A 2 -23.70 0.52 16.49
N GLY A 3 -24.66 0.14 15.67
CA GLY A 3 -24.44 -0.38 14.33
C GLY A 3 -24.01 0.76 13.42
N LYS A 4 -22.72 1.12 13.45
CA LYS A 4 -22.15 1.97 12.40
C LYS A 4 -22.19 1.15 11.11
N HIS A 5 -23.20 1.38 10.28
CA HIS A 5 -23.33 0.76 8.97
C HIS A 5 -22.07 1.14 8.18
N THR A 6 -21.11 0.24 8.10
CA THR A 6 -19.93 0.40 7.25
C THR A 6 -20.40 0.18 5.84
N GLU A 7 -20.74 1.28 5.17
CA GLU A 7 -21.44 1.23 3.89
C GLU A 7 -20.43 1.02 2.76
N PHE A 8 -20.68 -0.02 1.98
CA PHE A 8 -20.07 -0.15 0.68
C PHE A 8 -20.93 0.64 -0.31
N SER A 9 -20.30 1.48 -1.12
CA SER A 9 -20.96 2.17 -2.22
C SER A 9 -20.38 1.68 -3.54
N VAL A 10 -21.17 1.80 -4.59
CA VAL A 10 -20.74 1.54 -5.97
C VAL A 10 -21.00 2.82 -6.74
N ASP A 11 -20.02 3.30 -7.48
CA ASP A 11 -20.18 4.46 -8.37
C ASP A 11 -20.71 4.05 -9.75
N ASP A 12 -20.95 5.04 -10.62
CA ASP A 12 -21.51 4.85 -11.96
C ASP A 12 -20.65 3.93 -12.84
N ASP A 13 -19.35 3.86 -12.52
CA ASP A 13 -18.32 3.05 -13.17
C ASP A 13 -18.25 1.60 -12.65
N GLY A 14 -19.09 1.24 -11.67
CA GLY A 14 -19.10 -0.09 -11.07
C GLY A 14 -17.95 -0.34 -10.10
N VAL A 15 -17.22 0.70 -9.70
CA VAL A 15 -16.14 0.62 -8.71
C VAL A 15 -16.73 0.61 -7.31
N VAL A 16 -16.28 -0.35 -6.52
CA VAL A 16 -16.72 -0.52 -5.14
C VAL A 16 -15.85 0.33 -4.22
N TRP A 17 -16.49 1.08 -3.34
CA TRP A 17 -15.85 1.87 -2.29
C TRP A 17 -16.23 1.35 -0.92
N PHE A 18 -15.33 1.54 0.04
CA PHE A 18 -15.59 1.38 1.45
C PHE A 18 -15.24 2.69 2.16
N GLU A 19 -16.24 3.40 2.66
CA GLU A 19 -16.11 4.80 3.06
C GLU A 19 -15.56 5.65 1.89
N ASP A 20 -14.31 6.11 1.96
CA ASP A 20 -13.62 6.93 0.95
C ASP A 20 -12.48 6.14 0.25
N ARG A 21 -12.46 4.81 0.40
CA ARG A 21 -11.35 3.98 -0.05
C ARG A 21 -11.78 2.99 -1.11
N LEU A 22 -10.92 2.82 -2.10
CA LEU A 22 -11.12 1.87 -3.18
C LEU A 22 -11.11 0.44 -2.64
N TYR A 23 -12.19 -0.31 -2.85
CA TYR A 23 -12.24 -1.72 -2.51
C TYR A 23 -11.38 -2.52 -3.49
N VAL A 24 -10.43 -3.29 -2.96
CA VAL A 24 -9.63 -4.23 -3.74
C VAL A 24 -10.21 -5.63 -3.60
N PRO A 25 -10.73 -6.25 -4.68
CA PRO A 25 -11.28 -7.60 -4.66
C PRO A 25 -10.31 -8.64 -4.11
N SER A 26 -10.83 -9.81 -3.74
CA SER A 26 -10.02 -10.94 -3.26
C SER A 26 -9.24 -11.65 -4.37
N VAL A 27 -8.74 -10.90 -5.35
CA VAL A 27 -7.88 -11.37 -6.43
C VAL A 27 -6.44 -11.18 -5.98
N HIS A 28 -5.72 -12.29 -5.74
CA HIS A 28 -4.35 -12.27 -5.22
C HIS A 28 -3.42 -11.40 -6.07
N ALA A 29 -3.51 -11.53 -7.40
CA ALA A 29 -2.69 -10.76 -8.33
C ALA A 29 -2.87 -9.24 -8.21
N LEU A 30 -4.11 -8.76 -7.95
CA LEU A 30 -4.37 -7.33 -7.78
C LEU A 30 -3.79 -6.81 -6.47
N ARG A 31 -4.05 -7.50 -5.36
CA ARG A 31 -3.51 -7.12 -4.05
C ARG A 31 -1.98 -7.17 -4.03
N GLU A 32 -1.39 -8.18 -4.65
CA GLU A 32 0.06 -8.31 -4.79
C GLU A 32 0.66 -7.19 -5.63
N LYS A 33 0.00 -6.79 -6.73
CA LYS A 33 0.46 -5.67 -7.57
C LYS A 33 0.43 -4.34 -6.79
N VAL A 34 -0.65 -4.07 -6.07
CA VAL A 34 -0.77 -2.88 -5.19
C VAL A 34 0.34 -2.89 -4.13
N MET A 35 0.57 -4.02 -3.47
CA MET A 35 1.63 -4.16 -2.46
C MET A 35 3.04 -4.03 -3.07
N THR A 36 3.27 -4.61 -4.24
CA THR A 36 4.56 -4.57 -4.94
C THR A 36 4.91 -3.15 -5.35
N GLU A 37 3.97 -2.42 -5.94
CA GLU A 37 4.22 -1.05 -6.37
C GLU A 37 4.49 -0.13 -5.18
N ALA A 38 3.70 -0.26 -4.09
CA ALA A 38 3.92 0.49 -2.86
C ALA A 38 5.26 0.16 -2.16
N HIS A 39 5.84 -1.02 -2.42
CA HIS A 39 7.07 -1.49 -1.80
C HIS A 39 8.33 -1.29 -2.65
N SER A 40 8.19 -1.28 -3.97
CA SER A 40 9.28 -1.31 -4.95
C SER A 40 9.57 0.04 -5.59
N SER A 41 8.99 1.14 -5.08
CA SER A 41 9.29 2.47 -5.59
C SER A 41 10.82 2.71 -5.55
N PRO A 42 11.47 3.04 -6.67
CA PRO A 42 12.94 2.98 -6.85
C PRO A 42 13.75 3.90 -5.92
N PHE A 43 13.06 4.76 -5.18
CA PHE A 43 13.65 5.71 -4.23
C PHE A 43 13.21 5.46 -2.78
N THR A 44 12.39 4.44 -2.55
CA THR A 44 11.94 4.08 -1.20
C THR A 44 12.96 3.18 -0.52
N VAL A 45 13.37 3.58 0.67
CA VAL A 45 14.14 2.73 1.58
C VAL A 45 13.16 1.67 2.11
N HIS A 46 12.90 0.61 1.33
CA HIS A 46 11.99 -0.52 1.59
C HIS A 46 11.13 -0.35 2.85
N PRO A 47 9.91 0.21 2.74
CA PRO A 47 9.09 0.58 3.88
C PRO A 47 8.76 -0.65 4.73
N GLY A 48 8.85 -0.49 6.06
CA GLY A 48 8.37 -1.52 6.99
C GLY A 48 6.85 -1.68 6.93
N SER A 49 6.34 -2.78 7.49
CA SER A 49 4.91 -3.15 7.44
C SER A 49 3.99 -2.06 7.99
N THR A 50 4.40 -1.36 9.05
CA THR A 50 3.62 -0.25 9.64
C THR A 50 3.46 0.93 8.68
N LYS A 51 4.54 1.35 8.00
CA LYS A 51 4.47 2.45 7.02
C LYS A 51 3.63 2.03 5.82
N MET A 52 3.94 0.86 5.26
CA MET A 52 3.23 0.34 4.09
C MET A 52 1.72 0.21 4.33
N TYR A 53 1.31 -0.28 5.51
CA TYR A 53 -0.11 -0.34 5.86
C TYR A 53 -0.74 1.06 5.97
N ARG A 54 -0.04 2.02 6.57
CA ARG A 54 -0.54 3.39 6.73
C ARG A 54 -0.75 4.07 5.38
N ASP A 55 0.21 3.95 4.48
CA ASP A 55 0.17 4.60 3.17
C ASP A 55 -0.93 3.97 2.30
N LEU A 56 -1.03 2.63 2.27
CA LEU A 56 -2.10 1.93 1.54
C LEU A 56 -3.49 2.21 2.12
N LYS A 57 -3.62 2.32 3.45
CA LYS A 57 -4.90 2.58 4.12
C LYS A 57 -5.49 3.94 3.77
N GLN A 58 -4.73 4.89 3.25
CA GLN A 58 -5.30 6.16 2.81
C GLN A 58 -6.23 5.99 1.61
N TYR A 59 -5.92 5.03 0.72
CA TYR A 59 -6.53 4.94 -0.60
C TYR A 59 -7.28 3.63 -0.84
N PHE A 60 -6.81 2.53 -0.24
CA PHE A 60 -7.33 1.19 -0.51
C PHE A 60 -7.93 0.55 0.73
N TRP A 61 -8.85 -0.38 0.49
CA TRP A 61 -9.43 -1.23 1.51
C TRP A 61 -9.63 -2.66 1.02
N TRP A 62 -9.29 -3.64 1.85
CA TRP A 62 -9.73 -5.03 1.69
C TRP A 62 -9.69 -5.79 3.02
N LYS A 63 -10.49 -6.86 3.12
CA LYS A 63 -10.50 -7.74 4.29
C LYS A 63 -9.12 -8.41 4.45
N GLY A 64 -8.50 -8.21 5.61
CA GLY A 64 -7.19 -8.78 5.94
C GLY A 64 -5.98 -7.92 5.56
N MET A 65 -6.17 -6.70 5.05
CA MET A 65 -5.09 -5.84 4.55
C MET A 65 -3.84 -5.73 5.43
N LYS A 66 -4.02 -5.56 6.75
CA LYS A 66 -2.90 -5.48 7.69
C LYS A 66 -2.05 -6.76 7.72
N GLN A 67 -2.72 -7.92 7.66
CA GLN A 67 -2.06 -9.23 7.67
C GLN A 67 -1.35 -9.50 6.34
N ASP A 68 -1.99 -9.14 5.22
CA ASP A 68 -1.41 -9.29 3.89
C ASP A 68 -0.13 -8.43 3.77
N VAL A 69 -0.18 -7.17 4.21
CA VAL A 69 0.98 -6.26 4.24
C VAL A 69 2.10 -6.80 5.13
N ALA A 70 1.78 -7.28 6.33
CA ALA A 70 2.77 -7.86 7.23
C ALA A 70 3.44 -9.08 6.59
N THR A 71 2.66 -9.96 5.97
CA THR A 71 3.14 -11.16 5.28
C THR A 71 4.01 -10.79 4.08
N PHE A 72 3.60 -9.80 3.28
CA PHE A 72 4.34 -9.33 2.12
C PHE A 72 5.71 -8.74 2.49
N VAL A 73 5.74 -7.78 3.43
CA VAL A 73 6.99 -7.18 3.91
C VAL A 73 7.89 -8.22 4.58
N SER A 74 7.31 -9.20 5.27
CA SER A 74 8.07 -10.30 5.86
C SER A 74 8.75 -11.19 4.82
N LYS A 75 8.39 -11.15 3.52
CA LYS A 75 9.09 -11.88 2.46
C LYS A 75 10.27 -11.10 1.89
N CYS A 76 10.36 -9.78 2.12
CA CYS A 76 11.44 -8.95 1.63
C CYS A 76 12.74 -9.17 2.42
N MET A 77 13.78 -9.69 1.76
CA MET A 77 15.09 -9.94 2.37
C MET A 77 15.74 -8.65 2.89
N THR A 78 15.62 -7.54 2.15
CA THR A 78 16.13 -6.23 2.59
C THR A 78 15.45 -5.73 3.86
N CYS A 79 14.14 -5.95 4.00
CA CYS A 79 13.40 -5.64 5.23
C CYS A 79 13.80 -6.53 6.40
N LYS A 80 13.95 -7.84 6.16
CA LYS A 80 14.45 -8.78 7.18
C LYS A 80 15.82 -8.39 7.70
N GLN A 81 16.74 -8.05 6.79
CA GLN A 81 18.11 -7.69 7.15
C GLN A 81 18.20 -6.42 8.00
N LYS A 82 17.32 -5.44 7.74
CA LYS A 82 17.16 -4.25 8.60
C LYS A 82 16.54 -4.60 9.96
N ALA A 83 15.52 -5.46 9.99
CA ALA A 83 14.87 -5.88 11.23
C ALA A 83 15.79 -6.71 12.14
N TRP A 84 16.72 -7.49 11.57
CA TRP A 84 17.67 -8.33 12.31
C TRP A 84 18.93 -7.57 12.77
N GLY A 85 19.01 -6.26 12.56
CA GLY A 85 20.12 -5.44 13.09
C GLY A 85 21.47 -5.66 12.40
N THR A 86 21.52 -6.44 11.30
CA THR A 86 22.71 -6.55 10.46
C THR A 86 22.88 -5.27 9.65
N ARG A 87 23.55 -4.28 10.26
CA ARG A 87 23.84 -2.98 9.66
C ARG A 87 24.76 -3.16 8.44
N LEU A 88 24.18 -3.21 7.25
CA LEU A 88 24.90 -2.88 6.02
C LEU A 88 25.34 -1.41 6.15
N LYS A 89 26.65 -1.18 6.28
CA LYS A 89 27.21 0.17 6.24
C LYS A 89 27.12 0.68 4.80
N PHE A 90 25.98 1.23 4.43
CA PHE A 90 25.92 2.10 3.26
C PHE A 90 26.67 3.39 3.62
N SER A 91 27.71 3.72 2.85
CA SER A 91 28.37 5.02 2.92
C SER A 91 27.36 6.07 2.43
N THR A 92 26.77 6.88 3.33
CA THR A 92 25.76 7.88 2.90
C THR A 92 25.86 9.19 3.67
N THR A 93 25.99 10.29 2.92
CA THR A 93 25.36 11.58 3.23
C THR A 93 23.85 11.34 3.33
N PHE A 94 23.29 11.45 4.54
CA PHE A 94 21.89 11.16 4.82
C PHE A 94 21.03 12.38 4.42
N HIS A 95 20.21 12.26 3.38
CA HIS A 95 19.13 13.22 3.08
C HIS A 95 17.78 12.55 3.42
N PRO A 96 17.08 13.01 4.47
CA PRO A 96 15.82 12.41 4.90
C PRO A 96 14.67 12.93 4.00
N GLN A 97 14.49 12.35 2.82
CA GLN A 97 13.29 12.56 2.02
C GLN A 97 13.04 11.39 1.07
N THR A 98 12.53 10.28 1.62
CA THR A 98 12.05 9.11 0.85
C THR A 98 10.57 8.81 1.11
N ASP A 99 9.94 9.64 1.95
CA ASP A 99 8.55 9.55 2.39
C ASP A 99 7.55 9.98 1.32
N GLY A 100 7.81 11.10 0.63
CA GLY A 100 6.89 11.61 -0.39
C GLY A 100 6.83 10.79 -1.68
N GLN A 101 7.79 9.90 -1.94
CA GLN A 101 7.82 9.14 -3.20
C GLN A 101 6.95 7.88 -3.18
N SER A 102 6.89 7.13 -2.07
CA SER A 102 5.90 6.04 -1.93
C SER A 102 4.49 6.57 -2.08
N ASP A 103 4.23 7.71 -1.43
CA ASP A 103 2.90 8.29 -1.31
C ASP A 103 2.44 8.82 -2.66
N ARG A 104 3.35 9.45 -3.44
CA ARG A 104 3.07 9.84 -4.84
C ARG A 104 2.81 8.65 -5.75
N THR A 105 3.60 7.58 -5.65
CA THR A 105 3.39 6.38 -6.47
C THR A 105 2.03 5.75 -6.17
N ILE A 106 1.65 5.68 -4.89
CA ILE A 106 0.35 5.15 -4.46
C ILE A 106 -0.80 6.03 -4.98
N GLN A 107 -0.68 7.35 -4.90
CA GLN A 107 -1.66 8.29 -5.47
C GLN A 107 -1.79 8.10 -6.99
N THR A 108 -0.68 8.01 -7.72
CA THR A 108 -0.69 7.78 -9.17
C THR A 108 -1.37 6.46 -9.54
N LEU A 109 -1.18 5.41 -8.74
CA LEU A 109 -1.89 4.14 -8.96
C LEU A 109 -3.39 4.27 -8.75
N GLU A 110 -3.82 5.00 -7.72
CA GLU A 110 -5.24 5.30 -7.51
C GLU A 110 -5.81 6.05 -8.72
N ASP A 111 -5.14 7.11 -9.16
CA ASP A 111 -5.56 7.92 -10.29
C ASP A 111 -5.66 7.08 -11.58
N MET A 112 -4.69 6.19 -11.81
CA MET A 112 -4.74 5.23 -12.94
C MET A 112 -5.90 4.25 -12.82
N LEU A 113 -6.16 3.71 -11.63
CA LEU A 113 -7.26 2.77 -11.41
C LEU A 113 -8.63 3.45 -11.56
N ARG A 114 -8.77 4.71 -11.13
CA ARG A 114 -9.95 5.53 -11.38
C ARG A 114 -10.12 5.83 -12.87
N ALA A 115 -9.05 6.18 -13.58
CA ALA A 115 -9.12 6.47 -15.02
C ALA A 115 -9.55 5.25 -15.84
N CYS A 116 -9.09 4.04 -15.49
CA CYS A 116 -9.52 2.82 -16.17
C CYS A 116 -10.95 2.37 -15.83
N ALA A 117 -11.56 2.94 -14.79
CA ALA A 117 -12.95 2.70 -14.46
C ALA A 117 -13.89 3.65 -15.23
N LEU A 118 -13.41 4.86 -15.56
CA LEU A 118 -14.15 5.92 -16.27
C LEU A 118 -14.17 5.76 -17.82
N GLU A 119 -13.78 4.59 -18.36
CA GLU A 119 -13.78 4.27 -19.81
C GLU A 119 -14.78 3.18 -20.20
#